data_AF-A0A8J4RLW2-F1
#
_entry.id   AF-A0A8J4RLW2-F1
#
_cell.length_a   1.000
_cell.length_b   1.000
_cell.length_c   1.000
_cell.angle_alpha   90.00
_cell.angle_beta   90.00
_cell.angle_gamma   90.00
#
_symmetry.space_group_name_H-M   'P 1'
#
loop_
_entity.id
_entity.type
_entity.pdbx_description
1 polymer ?
#
loop_
_entity_poly.entity_id
_entity_poly.type
_entity_poly.pdbx_seq_one_letter_code
_entity_poly.pdbx_strand_id
1 'polypeptide(L)'
;MATSSSALLRSRRRRRRFQPRLLRRRKCKRARNLSTSACSCSLAVVDLACMRDAMKNLGEDPNNINPLVPVDLVVDHFVQVDVARSENAVQAYMEHGFQRNKERFAFLKWGSSAFHNMLVVPPGLGIVHQVNLEYLGMVVFNTDGTLYPDSGVGTDSHTTMIDGLGVAGWGVGGIEAEATMLGQPMSMVLPGVVGF
;
A
#
# COMPACT_ATOMS: atom_id res chain seq x y z
N MET A 1 29.92 -0.25 26.53
CA MET A 1 28.96 -1.14 25.84
C MET A 1 27.53 -1.09 26.45
N ALA A 2 26.95 0.08 26.73
CA ALA A 2 25.65 0.16 27.43
C ALA A 2 24.65 1.22 26.89
N THR A 3 24.75 1.61 25.61
CA THR A 3 23.94 2.73 25.07
C THR A 3 22.80 2.29 24.15
N SER A 4 22.86 1.10 23.53
CA SER A 4 21.85 0.66 22.55
C SER A 4 20.55 0.13 23.20
N SER A 5 20.64 -0.58 24.32
CA SER A 5 19.47 -1.18 24.99
C SER A 5 18.51 -0.15 25.61
N SER A 6 19.03 0.98 26.11
CA SER A 6 18.20 2.01 26.77
C SER A 6 17.31 2.79 25.79
N ALA A 7 17.74 2.96 24.53
CA ALA A 7 17.00 3.69 23.50
C ALA A 7 15.78 2.88 23.02
N LEU A 8 15.93 1.57 22.86
CA LEU A 8 14.83 0.65 22.52
C LEU A 8 13.81 0.54 23.66
N LEU A 9 14.26 0.45 24.91
CA LEU A 9 13.39 0.45 26.09
C LEU A 9 12.62 1.78 26.26
N ARG A 10 13.28 2.92 25.99
CA ARG A 10 12.63 4.24 25.99
C ARG A 10 11.61 4.38 24.87
N SER A 11 11.86 3.85 23.67
CA SER A 11 10.90 3.89 22.55
C SER A 11 9.66 3.01 22.82
N ARG A 12 9.86 1.82 23.41
CA ARG A 12 8.79 0.90 23.83
C ARG A 12 7.93 1.48 24.96
N ARG A 13 8.51 2.10 25.99
CA ARG A 13 7.77 2.76 27.08
C ARG A 13 6.91 3.92 26.59
N ARG A 14 7.36 4.65 25.57
CA ARG A 14 6.61 5.78 25.01
C ARG A 14 5.30 5.30 24.39
N ARG A 15 5.29 4.17 23.66
CA ARG A 15 4.04 3.64 23.05
C ARG A 15 2.91 3.40 24.05
N ARG A 16 3.24 2.92 25.25
CA ARG A 16 2.27 2.52 26.29
C ARG A 16 1.52 3.67 26.98
N ARG A 17 2.08 4.90 27.00
CA ARG A 17 1.35 6.07 27.52
C ARG A 17 0.61 6.75 26.38
N PHE A 18 -0.68 6.45 26.27
CA PHE A 18 -1.60 7.15 25.37
C PHE A 18 -2.06 8.44 26.08
N GLN A 19 -1.30 9.52 25.92
CA GLN A 19 -1.65 10.84 26.46
C GLN A 19 -1.89 11.79 25.28
N PRO A 20 -3.15 12.06 24.90
CA PRO A 20 -3.49 12.86 23.71
C PRO A 20 -3.07 14.33 23.82
N ARG A 21 -2.80 14.84 25.03
CA ARG A 21 -2.43 16.25 25.28
C ARG A 21 -0.99 16.63 24.90
N LEU A 22 -0.13 15.66 24.58
CA LEU A 22 1.19 15.96 24.03
C LEU A 22 1.20 15.70 22.52
N LEU A 23 1.26 16.79 21.73
CA LEU A 23 1.54 16.81 20.29
C LEU A 23 2.94 16.24 19.99
N ARG A 24 3.13 14.94 20.24
CA ARG A 24 4.38 14.22 20.05
C ARG A 24 4.22 13.25 18.90
N ARG A 25 5.02 13.47 17.86
CA ARG A 25 5.11 12.55 16.72
C ARG A 25 5.66 11.19 17.15
N ARG A 26 5.08 10.12 16.61
CA ARG A 26 5.52 8.75 16.80
C ARG A 26 5.75 8.09 15.44
N LYS A 27 6.76 7.22 15.40
CA LYS A 27 7.03 6.34 14.28
C LYS A 27 6.10 5.12 14.36
N CYS A 28 5.33 4.87 13.31
CA CYS A 28 4.56 3.65 13.13
C CYS A 28 5.12 2.86 11.95
N LYS A 29 5.42 1.58 12.17
CA LYS A 29 5.76 0.64 11.09
C LYS A 29 4.48 -0.12 10.75
N ARG A 30 4.22 -0.33 9.46
CA ARG A 30 3.06 -1.06 8.97
C ARG A 30 3.44 -2.49 8.63
N ALA A 31 2.44 -3.37 8.69
CA ALA A 31 2.60 -4.76 8.26
C ALA A 31 2.71 -4.83 6.72
N ARG A 32 1.95 -3.99 6.01
CA ARG A 32 1.97 -3.89 4.55
C ARG A 32 1.56 -2.51 4.04
N ASN A 33 1.67 -2.30 2.74
CA ASN A 33 0.90 -1.28 2.06
C ASN A 33 -0.37 -1.91 1.50
N LEU A 34 -1.49 -1.46 2.04
CA LEU A 34 -2.82 -1.88 1.63
C LEU A 34 -3.14 -1.25 0.27
N SER A 35 -3.96 -1.99 -0.47
CA SER A 35 -4.07 -1.80 -1.90
C SER A 35 -4.32 -0.36 -2.36
N THR A 36 -3.53 0.03 -3.35
CA THR A 36 -3.47 1.35 -3.96
C THR A 36 -4.32 1.39 -5.23
N SER A 37 -5.20 2.40 -5.33
CA SER A 37 -5.89 2.74 -6.57
C SER A 37 -4.90 2.88 -7.74
N ALA A 38 -5.23 2.32 -8.90
CA ALA A 38 -4.37 2.33 -10.08
C ALA A 38 -3.94 3.75 -10.52
N CYS A 39 -4.72 4.78 -10.20
CA CYS A 39 -4.40 6.16 -10.58
C CYS A 39 -3.18 6.69 -9.82
N SER A 40 -3.09 6.41 -8.52
CA SER A 40 -1.97 6.82 -7.65
C SER A 40 -0.81 5.82 -7.71
N CYS A 41 -1.08 4.53 -7.92
CA CYS A 41 -0.03 3.50 -7.94
C CYS A 41 0.78 3.46 -9.24
N SER A 42 0.19 3.86 -10.37
CA SER A 42 0.95 4.00 -11.62
C SER A 42 2.12 4.96 -11.43
N LEU A 43 1.94 6.03 -10.65
CA LEU A 43 3.01 6.97 -10.31
C LEU A 43 4.03 6.33 -9.37
N ALA A 44 3.60 5.61 -8.33
CA ALA A 44 4.53 4.94 -7.41
C ALA A 44 5.45 3.91 -8.11
N VAL A 45 4.93 3.15 -9.09
CA VAL A 45 5.75 2.21 -9.86
C VAL A 45 6.72 2.95 -10.79
N VAL A 46 6.30 4.09 -11.37
CA VAL A 46 7.20 4.98 -12.12
C VAL A 46 8.30 5.53 -11.22
N ASP A 47 7.97 5.99 -10.02
CA ASP A 47 8.94 6.55 -9.07
C ASP A 47 9.95 5.50 -8.61
N LEU A 48 9.52 4.26 -8.35
CA LEU A 48 10.43 3.14 -8.08
C LEU A 48 11.33 2.83 -9.27
N ALA A 49 10.82 2.88 -10.51
CA ALA A 49 11.63 2.69 -11.71
C ALA A 49 12.67 3.82 -11.88
N CYS A 50 12.26 5.08 -11.69
CA CYS A 50 13.15 6.23 -11.73
C CYS A 50 14.22 6.18 -10.63
N MET A 51 13.87 5.72 -9.42
CA MET A 51 14.82 5.50 -8.34
C MET A 51 15.86 4.43 -8.70
N ARG A 52 15.45 3.35 -9.40
CA ARG A 52 16.39 2.34 -9.91
C ARG A 52 17.39 2.92 -10.91
N ASP A 53 16.91 3.73 -11.84
CA ASP A 53 17.77 4.42 -12.81
C ASP A 53 18.73 5.40 -12.11
N ALA A 54 18.24 6.15 -11.12
CA ALA A 54 19.07 7.03 -10.32
C ALA A 54 20.17 6.28 -9.55
N MET A 55 19.85 5.13 -8.94
CA MET A 55 20.84 4.29 -8.25
C MET A 55 21.91 3.76 -9.20
N LYS A 56 21.50 3.34 -10.40
CA LYS A 56 22.43 2.93 -11.46
C LYS A 56 23.40 4.05 -11.84
N ASN A 57 22.89 5.27 -12.00
CA ASN A 57 23.70 6.44 -12.34
C ASN A 57 24.68 6.83 -11.22
N LEU A 58 24.35 6.51 -9.97
CA LEU A 58 25.24 6.68 -8.82
C LEU A 58 26.26 5.53 -8.67
N GLY A 59 26.22 4.51 -9.52
CA GLY A 59 27.10 3.35 -9.46
C GLY A 59 26.72 2.33 -8.38
N GLU A 60 25.51 2.42 -7.83
CA GLU A 60 24.97 1.47 -6.86
C GLU A 60 24.08 0.41 -7.54
N ASP A 61 23.77 -0.66 -6.80
CA ASP A 61 22.89 -1.73 -7.29
C ASP A 61 21.42 -1.24 -7.32
N PRO A 62 20.77 -1.18 -8.51
CA PRO A 62 19.37 -0.80 -8.64
C PRO A 62 18.42 -1.75 -7.89
N ASN A 63 18.82 -3.01 -7.69
CA ASN A 63 17.99 -4.00 -7.00
C ASN A 63 17.77 -3.66 -5.52
N ASN A 64 18.57 -2.76 -4.95
CA ASN A 64 18.34 -2.21 -3.61
C ASN A 64 17.02 -1.42 -3.52
N ILE A 65 16.51 -0.90 -4.65
CA ILE A 65 15.18 -0.29 -4.71
C ILE A 65 14.16 -1.40 -4.94
N ASN A 66 13.62 -1.89 -3.82
CA ASN A 66 12.56 -2.89 -3.81
C ASN A 66 11.63 -2.68 -2.60
N PRO A 67 10.32 -2.93 -2.74
CA PRO A 67 9.41 -2.97 -1.60
C PRO A 67 9.85 -3.98 -0.52
N LEU A 68 10.01 -3.49 0.71
CA LEU A 68 10.36 -4.27 1.90
C LEU A 68 9.13 -4.84 2.62
N VAL A 69 7.96 -4.31 2.31
CA VAL A 69 6.66 -4.78 2.81
C VAL A 69 5.81 -5.25 1.63
N PRO A 70 4.85 -6.16 1.84
CA PRO A 70 3.90 -6.55 0.80
C PRO A 70 3.17 -5.32 0.24
N VAL A 71 3.04 -5.27 -1.08
CA VAL A 71 2.32 -4.25 -1.84
C VAL A 71 1.31 -4.95 -2.73
N ASP A 72 0.05 -4.67 -2.48
CA ASP A 72 -1.05 -5.12 -3.32
C ASP A 72 -1.51 -3.98 -4.22
N LEU A 73 -1.64 -4.18 -5.52
CA LEU A 73 -2.07 -3.16 -6.48
C LEU A 73 -3.33 -3.66 -7.18
N VAL A 74 -4.48 -3.02 -6.94
CA VAL A 74 -5.74 -3.38 -7.59
C VAL A 74 -6.06 -2.40 -8.70
N VAL A 75 -6.34 -2.95 -9.88
CA VAL A 75 -6.62 -2.17 -11.09
C VAL A 75 -8.13 -2.01 -11.29
N ASP A 76 -8.71 -0.97 -10.71
CA ASP A 76 -10.16 -0.73 -10.70
C ASP A 76 -10.57 0.69 -11.16
N HIS A 77 -9.63 1.63 -11.25
CA HIS A 77 -9.92 3.04 -11.59
C HIS A 77 -9.85 3.36 -13.10
N PHE A 78 -9.55 2.37 -13.95
CA PHE A 78 -9.60 2.54 -15.41
C PHE A 78 -10.94 2.10 -16.01
N VAL A 79 -11.91 1.80 -15.15
CA VAL A 79 -13.26 1.36 -15.54
C VAL A 79 -14.04 2.54 -16.12
N GLN A 80 -14.66 2.34 -17.27
CA GLN A 80 -15.57 3.31 -17.88
C GLN A 80 -16.80 2.58 -18.45
N VAL A 81 -17.98 3.17 -18.27
CA VAL A 81 -19.23 2.63 -18.84
C VAL A 81 -19.45 3.24 -20.22
N ASP A 82 -19.00 2.56 -21.27
CA ASP A 82 -19.22 2.96 -22.66
C ASP A 82 -20.56 2.45 -23.22
N VAL A 83 -20.95 1.25 -22.82
CA VAL A 83 -22.20 0.60 -23.21
C VAL A 83 -22.94 0.16 -21.95
N ALA A 84 -24.25 0.38 -21.89
CA ALA A 84 -25.11 -0.03 -20.78
C ALA A 84 -26.37 -0.73 -21.31
N ARG A 85 -27.01 -1.55 -20.45
CA ARG A 85 -28.28 -2.25 -20.74
C ARG A 85 -28.23 -3.13 -22.01
N SER A 86 -27.11 -3.79 -22.24
CA SER A 86 -26.89 -4.73 -23.33
C SER A 86 -26.21 -5.98 -22.80
N GLU A 87 -26.54 -7.15 -23.33
CA GLU A 87 -25.87 -8.41 -22.97
C GLU A 87 -24.37 -8.36 -23.29
N ASN A 88 -23.99 -7.62 -24.33
CA ASN A 88 -22.59 -7.44 -24.75
C ASN A 88 -21.86 -6.32 -23.99
N ALA A 89 -22.49 -5.67 -23.01
CA ALA A 89 -21.92 -4.51 -22.32
C ALA A 89 -20.59 -4.83 -21.60
N VAL A 90 -20.50 -6.00 -20.96
CA VAL A 90 -19.29 -6.41 -20.23
C VAL A 90 -18.13 -6.68 -21.20
N GLN A 91 -18.41 -7.35 -22.32
CA GLN A 91 -17.39 -7.64 -23.33
C GLN A 91 -16.88 -6.35 -23.98
N ALA A 92 -17.79 -5.44 -24.35
CA ALA A 92 -17.43 -4.14 -24.92
C ALA A 92 -16.59 -3.31 -23.93
N TYR A 93 -16.95 -3.31 -22.65
CA TYR A 93 -16.18 -2.67 -21.60
C TYR A 93 -14.74 -3.21 -21.53
N MET A 94 -14.57 -4.54 -21.52
CA MET A 94 -13.23 -5.14 -21.44
C MET A 94 -12.38 -4.80 -22.67
N GLU A 95 -12.95 -4.87 -23.87
CA GLU A 95 -12.25 -4.55 -25.12
C GLU A 95 -11.82 -3.07 -25.14
N HIS A 96 -12.75 -2.13 -24.91
CA HIS A 96 -12.44 -0.70 -24.91
C HIS A 96 -11.48 -0.32 -23.78
N GLY A 97 -11.65 -0.89 -22.59
CA GLY A 97 -10.77 -0.68 -21.45
C GLY A 97 -9.34 -1.13 -21.74
N PHE A 98 -9.18 -2.30 -22.38
CA PHE A 98 -7.87 -2.82 -22.79
C PHE A 98 -7.23 -1.99 -23.89
N GLN A 99 -7.98 -1.61 -24.92
CA GLN A 99 -7.48 -0.76 -26.01
C GLN A 99 -6.97 0.58 -25.49
N ARG A 100 -7.72 1.25 -24.59
CA ARG A 100 -7.35 2.57 -24.04
C ARG A 100 -6.17 2.53 -23.07
N ASN A 101 -6.02 1.45 -22.31
CA ASN A 101 -5.06 1.37 -21.21
C ASN A 101 -3.95 0.34 -21.46
N LYS A 102 -3.77 -0.11 -22.70
CA LYS A 102 -2.79 -1.15 -23.07
C LYS A 102 -1.39 -0.90 -22.51
N GLU A 103 -0.88 0.33 -22.65
CA GLU A 103 0.45 0.70 -22.16
C GLU A 103 0.52 0.69 -20.64
N ARG A 104 -0.51 1.19 -19.95
CA ARG A 104 -0.59 1.19 -18.48
C ARG A 104 -0.63 -0.24 -17.95
N PHE A 105 -1.42 -1.12 -18.56
CA PHE A 105 -1.48 -2.53 -18.17
C PHE A 105 -0.15 -3.25 -18.42
N ALA A 106 0.50 -2.99 -19.55
CA ALA A 106 1.82 -3.54 -19.83
C ALA A 106 2.86 -3.05 -18.80
N PHE A 107 2.82 -1.78 -18.43
CA PHE A 107 3.73 -1.19 -17.44
C PHE A 107 3.49 -1.76 -16.03
N LEU A 108 2.24 -1.86 -15.58
CA LEU A 108 1.91 -2.45 -14.27
C LEU A 108 2.26 -3.95 -14.22
N LYS A 109 2.03 -4.67 -15.33
CA LYS A 109 2.44 -6.09 -15.45
C LYS A 109 3.96 -6.23 -15.37
N TRP A 110 4.71 -5.34 -16.01
CA TRP A 110 6.16 -5.29 -15.86
C TRP A 110 6.55 -5.03 -14.40
N GLY A 111 5.92 -4.06 -13.72
CA GLY A 111 6.16 -3.75 -12.32
C GLY A 111 6.02 -4.96 -11.40
N SER A 112 4.95 -5.75 -11.58
CA SER A 112 4.73 -6.99 -10.81
C SER A 112 5.85 -8.02 -10.98
N SER A 113 6.49 -8.07 -12.15
CA SER A 113 7.62 -8.97 -12.42
C SER A 113 8.98 -8.38 -12.04
N ALA A 114 9.09 -7.05 -11.99
CA ALA A 114 10.35 -6.33 -11.75
C ALA A 114 10.61 -6.09 -10.26
N PHE A 115 9.57 -6.04 -9.43
CA PHE A 115 9.67 -5.82 -7.99
C PHE A 115 9.21 -7.06 -7.20
N HIS A 116 9.98 -7.44 -6.18
CA HIS A 116 9.56 -8.46 -5.24
C HIS A 116 8.52 -7.89 -4.27
N ASN A 117 7.66 -8.75 -3.73
CA ASN A 117 6.57 -8.39 -2.83
C ASN A 117 5.50 -7.47 -3.46
N MET A 118 5.40 -7.44 -4.80
CA MET A 118 4.39 -6.67 -5.52
C MET A 118 3.41 -7.59 -6.23
N LEU A 119 2.16 -7.58 -5.77
CA LEU A 119 1.05 -8.29 -6.39
C LEU A 119 0.21 -7.30 -7.19
N VAL A 120 -0.07 -7.60 -8.46
CA VAL A 120 -0.98 -6.80 -9.30
C VAL A 120 -2.24 -7.61 -9.59
N VAL A 121 -3.37 -7.14 -9.09
CA VAL A 121 -4.70 -7.70 -9.34
C VAL A 121 -5.23 -7.09 -10.65
N PRO A 122 -5.51 -7.90 -11.68
CA PRO A 122 -5.94 -7.41 -12.99
C PRO A 122 -7.34 -6.76 -12.95
N PRO A 123 -7.68 -5.95 -13.98
CA PRO A 123 -8.99 -5.33 -14.07
C PRO A 123 -10.12 -6.35 -14.20
N GLY A 124 -11.29 -5.99 -13.68
CA GLY A 124 -12.51 -6.80 -13.76
C GLY A 124 -12.73 -7.78 -12.60
N LEU A 125 -11.82 -7.83 -11.62
CA LEU A 125 -11.95 -8.69 -10.43
C LEU A 125 -12.64 -8.00 -9.24
N GLY A 126 -13.04 -6.73 -9.39
CA GLY A 126 -13.73 -5.96 -8.35
C GLY A 126 -13.04 -4.63 -8.05
N ILE A 127 -13.59 -3.92 -7.07
CA ILE A 127 -13.05 -2.65 -6.56
C ILE A 127 -12.09 -2.90 -5.40
N VAL A 128 -11.10 -2.03 -5.25
CA VAL A 128 -9.97 -2.20 -4.32
C VAL A 128 -10.41 -2.48 -2.89
N HIS A 129 -11.41 -1.77 -2.38
CA HIS A 129 -11.84 -1.93 -0.99
C HIS A 129 -12.61 -3.24 -0.75
N GLN A 130 -13.38 -3.70 -1.74
CA GLN A 130 -14.08 -4.98 -1.66
C GLN A 130 -13.09 -6.15 -1.74
N VAL A 131 -12.14 -6.10 -2.69
CA VAL A 131 -11.07 -7.09 -2.80
C VAL A 131 -10.21 -7.11 -1.53
N ASN A 132 -9.97 -5.95 -0.92
CA ASN A 132 -9.27 -5.86 0.36
C ASN A 132 -10.02 -6.58 1.49
N LEU A 133 -11.34 -6.41 1.59
CA LEU A 133 -12.14 -7.05 2.64
C LEU A 133 -12.29 -8.56 2.42
N GLU A 134 -12.49 -8.98 1.18
CA GLU A 134 -12.87 -10.36 0.86
C GLU A 134 -11.67 -11.29 0.63
N TYR A 135 -10.53 -10.76 0.15
CA TYR A 135 -9.41 -11.58 -0.31
C TYR A 135 -8.07 -11.19 0.30
N LEU A 136 -7.73 -9.89 0.32
CA LEU A 136 -6.40 -9.46 0.75
C LEU A 136 -6.30 -9.28 2.27
N GLY A 137 -7.40 -9.08 2.98
CA GLY A 137 -7.45 -8.81 4.42
C GLY A 137 -7.04 -10.02 5.26
N MET A 138 -5.86 -9.97 5.90
CA MET A 138 -5.34 -11.12 6.66
C MET A 138 -5.78 -11.11 8.12
N VAL A 139 -6.11 -9.93 8.67
CA VAL A 139 -6.39 -9.67 10.11
C VAL A 139 -5.19 -9.93 11.04
N VAL A 140 -4.54 -11.08 10.91
CA VAL A 140 -3.32 -11.46 11.63
C VAL A 140 -2.30 -12.02 10.64
N PHE A 141 -1.11 -11.43 10.61
CA PHE A 141 0.03 -12.00 9.90
C PHE A 141 0.78 -13.00 10.76
N ASN A 142 1.29 -14.05 10.12
CA ASN A 142 2.24 -14.99 10.70
C ASN A 142 3.54 -14.96 9.90
N THR A 143 4.59 -14.37 10.47
CA THR A 143 5.93 -14.38 9.87
C THR A 143 6.86 -15.11 10.81
N ASP A 144 7.35 -16.28 10.39
CA ASP A 144 8.30 -17.11 11.13
C ASP A 144 7.86 -17.42 12.57
N GLY A 145 6.56 -17.70 12.77
CA GLY A 145 5.96 -17.97 14.08
C GLY A 145 5.66 -16.72 14.91
N THR A 146 5.98 -15.54 14.41
CA THR A 146 5.58 -14.27 15.04
C THR A 146 4.23 -13.83 14.51
N LEU A 147 3.24 -13.80 15.40
CA LEU A 147 1.90 -13.28 15.10
C LEU A 147 1.83 -11.77 15.39
N TYR A 148 1.34 -11.00 14.43
CA TYR A 148 1.10 -9.57 14.59
C TYR A 148 -0.14 -9.11 13.81
N PRO A 149 -0.83 -8.06 14.28
CA PRO A 149 -2.04 -7.59 13.61
C PRO A 149 -1.73 -7.04 12.21
N ASP A 150 -2.65 -7.28 11.28
CA ASP A 150 -2.66 -6.61 9.99
C ASP A 150 -2.84 -5.09 10.21
N SER A 151 -2.07 -4.33 9.45
CA SER A 151 -2.14 -2.88 9.39
C SER A 151 -1.48 -2.40 8.12
N GLY A 152 -2.02 -1.35 7.52
CA GLY A 152 -1.43 -0.80 6.32
C GLY A 152 -1.88 0.61 6.01
N VAL A 153 -1.33 1.14 4.93
CA VAL A 153 -1.75 2.40 4.34
C VAL A 153 -1.94 2.18 2.85
N GLY A 154 -2.86 2.90 2.22
CA GLY A 154 -3.10 2.84 0.79
C GLY A 154 -3.15 4.24 0.19
N THR A 155 -2.98 4.34 -1.12
CA THR A 155 -3.06 5.62 -1.85
C THR A 155 -4.47 5.97 -2.29
N ASP A 156 -5.45 5.43 -1.56
CA ASP A 156 -6.88 5.69 -1.70
C ASP A 156 -7.45 6.16 -0.34
N SER A 157 -8.29 7.19 -0.35
CA SER A 157 -8.88 7.72 0.89
C SER A 157 -9.76 6.71 1.63
N HIS A 158 -10.42 5.79 0.91
CA HIS A 158 -11.32 4.81 1.51
C HIS A 158 -10.59 3.53 1.96
N THR A 159 -9.25 3.51 2.00
CA THR A 159 -8.51 2.42 2.66
C THR A 159 -9.01 2.17 4.09
N THR A 160 -9.60 3.17 4.76
CA THR A 160 -10.29 3.03 6.05
C THR A 160 -11.45 2.03 6.05
N MET A 161 -11.97 1.59 4.89
CA MET A 161 -13.01 0.57 4.82
C MET A 161 -12.58 -0.76 5.47
N ILE A 162 -11.28 -1.07 5.44
CA ILE A 162 -10.71 -2.27 6.08
C ILE A 162 -10.82 -2.23 7.61
N ASP A 163 -11.01 -1.04 8.21
CA ASP A 163 -11.14 -0.86 9.65
C ASP A 163 -12.36 -1.60 10.21
N GLY A 164 -13.39 -1.81 9.37
CA GLY A 164 -14.56 -2.63 9.71
C GLY A 164 -14.23 -4.11 9.99
N LEU A 165 -13.10 -4.60 9.50
CA LEU A 165 -12.59 -5.95 9.76
C LEU A 165 -11.62 -6.00 10.96
N GLY A 166 -11.42 -4.89 11.66
CA GLY A 166 -10.47 -4.78 12.78
C GLY A 166 -9.01 -4.60 12.36
N VAL A 167 -8.75 -4.31 11.09
CA VAL A 167 -7.42 -4.02 10.54
C VAL A 167 -7.20 -2.51 10.56
N ALA A 168 -6.12 -2.02 11.15
CA ALA A 168 -5.86 -0.57 11.20
C ALA A 168 -5.30 -0.05 9.87
N GLY A 169 -6.15 0.58 9.04
CA GLY A 169 -5.84 1.05 7.69
C GLY A 169 -6.29 2.49 7.42
N TRP A 170 -5.55 3.23 6.60
CA TRP A 170 -5.97 4.57 6.15
C TRP A 170 -5.28 5.03 4.87
N GLY A 171 -5.88 6.05 4.23
CA GLY A 171 -5.35 6.68 3.03
C GLY A 171 -4.15 7.59 3.30
N VAL A 172 -3.17 7.57 2.41
CA VAL A 172 -1.98 8.44 2.39
C VAL A 172 -1.67 8.90 0.95
N GLY A 173 -0.75 9.85 0.79
CA GLY A 173 -0.24 10.23 -0.53
C GLY A 173 0.70 9.17 -1.13
N GLY A 174 1.00 9.30 -2.43
CA GLY A 174 1.92 8.40 -3.15
C GLY A 174 3.30 8.35 -2.52
N ILE A 175 3.89 9.51 -2.22
CA ILE A 175 5.22 9.63 -1.61
C ILE A 175 5.28 8.95 -0.24
N GLU A 176 4.26 9.13 0.61
CA GLU A 176 4.21 8.44 1.90
C GLU A 176 4.08 6.92 1.75
N ALA A 177 3.31 6.46 0.76
CA ALA A 177 3.19 5.05 0.45
C ALA A 177 4.53 4.48 -0.03
N GLU A 178 5.23 5.14 -0.95
CA GLU A 178 6.57 4.77 -1.44
C GLU A 178 7.60 4.73 -0.32
N ALA A 179 7.63 5.75 0.54
CA ALA A 179 8.50 5.76 1.70
C ALA A 179 8.22 4.55 2.60
N THR A 180 6.95 4.19 2.79
CA THR A 180 6.54 2.98 3.53
C THR A 180 6.95 1.70 2.81
N MET A 181 6.89 1.65 1.47
CA MET A 181 7.38 0.52 0.65
C MET A 181 8.87 0.30 0.91
N LEU A 182 9.65 1.37 0.99
CA LEU A 182 11.09 1.35 1.27
C LEU A 182 11.43 1.24 2.76
N GLY A 183 10.44 0.94 3.62
CA GLY A 183 10.63 0.66 5.04
C GLY A 183 10.72 1.87 5.97
N GLN A 184 10.46 3.09 5.47
CA GLN A 184 10.37 4.26 6.32
C GLN A 184 9.13 4.18 7.22
N PRO A 185 9.28 4.32 8.55
CA PRO A 185 8.13 4.39 9.44
C PRO A 185 7.36 5.69 9.25
N MET A 186 6.04 5.59 9.14
CA MET A 186 5.12 6.73 9.12
C MET A 186 5.25 7.58 10.40
N SER A 187 5.32 8.90 10.24
CA SER A 187 5.40 9.85 11.34
C SER A 187 4.04 10.49 11.58
N MET A 188 3.38 10.16 12.69
CA MET A 188 2.05 10.69 13.03
C MET A 188 1.99 11.20 14.46
N VAL A 189 1.16 12.21 14.69
CA VAL A 189 0.77 12.60 16.06
C VAL A 189 -0.12 11.49 16.62
N LEU A 190 -0.03 11.22 17.93
CA LEU A 190 -1.00 10.35 18.58
C LEU A 190 -2.42 10.94 18.46
N PRO A 191 -3.34 10.26 17.77
CA PRO A 191 -4.70 10.77 17.66
C PRO A 191 -5.44 10.62 19.00
N GLY A 192 -6.42 11.48 19.26
CA GLY A 192 -7.45 11.17 20.24
C GLY A 192 -8.30 10.00 19.74
N VAL A 193 -8.80 9.17 20.65
CA VAL A 193 -9.73 8.07 20.32
C VAL A 193 -11.09 8.44 20.89
N VAL A 194 -12.09 8.52 20.02
CA VAL A 194 -13.49 8.77 20.39
C VAL A 194 -14.23 7.43 20.30
N GLY A 195 -14.88 7.02 21.38
CA GLY A 195 -15.79 5.87 21.36
C GLY A 195 -17.16 6.32 20.85
N PHE A 196 -17.69 5.60 19.85
CA PHE A 196 -19.00 5.86 19.24
C PHE A 196 -20.01 4.79 19.67
#